data_AF-A0A2D5BMB0-F1
#
_entry.id   AF-A0A2D5BMB0-F1
#
_cell.length_a   1.000
_cell.length_b   1.000
_cell.length_c   1.000
_cell.angle_alpha   90.00
_cell.angle_beta   90.00
_cell.angle_gamma   90.00
#
_symmetry.space_group_name_H-M   'P 1'
#
loop_
_entity.id
_entity.type
_entity.pdbx_description
1 polymer ?
#
loop_
_entity_poly.entity_id
_entity_poly.type
_entity_poly.pdbx_seq_one_letter_code
_entity_poly.pdbx_strand_id
1 'polypeptide(L)'
;MKTAGSYVDRYLCGEVLRRHRLRPWRNHVIKNSWRDGLDRDWTEDELRGFLDLADRRIYVHNHSGGWTEDLVRSYRDSGYYTFSWVRDPGDTLCSFYHWRIEQDGPPAESLDAFVREQVDAGRPWEVPSWWEHLDFIAPFSQVAFETFLASAFGVRARAVERVNKSTNKGYDHYRETGEVSDEAHGLLEASEQMRVFREICTRAG
;
A
#
# COMPACT_ATOMS: atom_id res chain seq x y z
N MET A 1 -2.53 -12.67 -3.43
CA MET A 1 -2.40 -11.96 -2.12
C MET A 1 -3.35 -10.76 -2.14
N LYS A 2 -4.32 -10.59 -1.21
CA LYS A 2 -4.95 -9.26 -1.08
C LYS A 2 -3.89 -8.25 -0.64
N THR A 3 -3.98 -7.02 -1.14
CA THR A 3 -2.98 -5.97 -0.97
C THR A 3 -2.61 -5.77 0.51
N ALA A 4 -1.31 -5.56 0.79
CA ALA A 4 -0.80 -5.29 2.13
C ALA A 4 -1.62 -4.22 2.86
N GLY A 5 -2.05 -3.17 2.15
CA GLY A 5 -2.91 -2.10 2.68
C GLY A 5 -4.21 -2.61 3.29
N SER A 6 -4.93 -3.52 2.64
CA SER A 6 -6.19 -4.08 3.18
C SER A 6 -5.98 -4.89 4.46
N TYR A 7 -4.86 -5.64 4.55
CA TYR A 7 -4.52 -6.39 5.76
C TYR A 7 -4.15 -5.45 6.91
N VAL A 8 -3.25 -4.50 6.64
CA VAL A 8 -2.78 -3.51 7.60
C VAL A 8 -3.94 -2.67 8.13
N ASP A 9 -4.77 -2.12 7.24
CA ASP A 9 -5.95 -1.34 7.63
C ASP A 9 -6.89 -2.14 8.54
N ARG A 10 -7.18 -3.39 8.18
CA ARG A 10 -8.03 -4.27 8.99
C ARG A 10 -7.42 -4.54 10.35
N TYR A 11 -6.12 -4.83 10.39
CA TYR A 11 -5.41 -5.10 11.63
C TYR A 11 -5.39 -3.85 12.53
N LEU A 12 -5.00 -2.69 11.99
CA LEU A 12 -4.95 -1.44 12.74
C LEU A 12 -6.33 -1.09 13.29
N CYS A 13 -7.36 -1.09 12.44
CA CYS A 13 -8.71 -0.77 12.89
C CYS A 13 -9.27 -1.79 13.89
N GLY A 14 -9.03 -3.09 13.69
CA GLY A 14 -9.62 -4.17 14.49
C GLY A 14 -8.89 -4.46 15.80
N GLU A 15 -7.56 -4.50 15.76
CA GLU A 15 -6.70 -4.97 16.85
C GLU A 15 -5.96 -3.85 17.56
N VAL A 16 -5.53 -2.80 16.84
CA VAL A 16 -4.78 -1.71 17.44
C VAL A 16 -5.72 -0.66 17.98
N LEU A 17 -6.43 0.04 17.09
CA LEU A 17 -7.25 1.20 17.41
C LEU A 17 -8.49 0.82 18.23
N ARG A 18 -9.22 -0.25 17.87
CA ARG A 18 -10.43 -0.69 18.61
C ARG A 18 -10.14 -1.42 19.92
N ARG A 19 -9.12 -2.28 19.97
CA ARG A 19 -8.90 -3.19 21.12
C ARG A 19 -7.90 -2.67 22.14
N HIS A 20 -7.01 -1.73 21.79
CA HIS A 20 -6.21 -1.07 22.83
C HIS A 20 -7.09 -0.20 23.71
N ARG A 21 -7.56 -0.81 24.81
CA ARG A 21 -8.08 -0.17 26.03
C ARG A 21 -7.04 0.71 26.74
N LEU A 22 -5.91 1.02 26.09
CA LEU A 22 -5.03 2.08 26.54
C LEU A 22 -5.88 3.35 26.55
N ARG A 23 -6.11 3.91 27.74
CA ARG A 23 -6.86 5.17 27.94
C ARG A 23 -6.52 6.30 26.96
N PRO A 24 -5.31 6.40 26.36
CA PRO A 24 -5.05 7.37 25.31
C PRO A 24 -5.91 7.19 24.04
N TRP A 25 -6.29 5.98 23.62
CA TRP A 25 -6.88 5.73 22.28
C TRP A 25 -8.41 5.56 22.25
N ARG A 26 -9.10 5.84 23.36
CA ARG A 26 -10.57 5.98 23.37
C ARG A 26 -10.95 7.23 22.57
N ASN A 27 -11.98 7.13 21.71
CA ASN A 27 -12.49 8.21 20.84
C ASN A 27 -11.64 8.53 19.59
N HIS A 28 -10.96 7.54 19.01
CA HIS A 28 -10.31 7.74 17.71
C HIS A 28 -11.33 7.85 16.57
N VAL A 29 -10.99 8.64 15.55
CA VAL A 29 -11.75 8.75 14.30
C VAL A 29 -11.00 7.98 13.22
N ILE A 30 -11.70 7.11 12.51
CA ILE A 30 -11.16 6.42 11.33
C ILE A 30 -11.71 7.14 10.10
N LYS A 31 -10.82 7.57 9.21
CA LYS A 31 -11.13 8.12 7.90
C LYS A 31 -10.61 7.18 6.83
N ASN A 32 -11.50 6.32 6.35
CA ASN A 32 -11.19 5.36 5.30
C ASN A 32 -12.38 5.36 4.35
N SER A 33 -12.18 5.87 3.14
CA SER A 33 -13.23 6.12 2.17
C SER A 33 -14.06 4.87 1.87
N TRP A 34 -13.38 3.73 1.66
CA TRP A 34 -13.99 2.43 1.40
C TRP A 34 -14.81 1.89 2.59
N ARG A 35 -14.44 2.22 3.83
CA ARG A 35 -15.23 1.88 5.03
C ARG A 35 -16.40 2.82 5.25
N ASP A 36 -16.26 4.06 4.80
CA ASP A 36 -17.27 5.10 4.89
C ASP A 36 -18.30 5.00 3.73
N GLY A 37 -18.20 3.96 2.90
CA GLY A 37 -19.15 3.64 1.83
C GLY A 37 -18.88 4.33 0.50
N LEU A 38 -17.70 4.94 0.34
CA LEU A 38 -17.26 5.49 -0.94
C LEU A 38 -16.67 4.38 -1.83
N ASP A 39 -16.83 4.54 -3.13
CA ASP A 39 -16.25 3.74 -4.20
C ASP A 39 -14.95 4.37 -4.77
N ARG A 40 -14.47 5.42 -4.11
CA ARG A 40 -13.25 6.17 -4.47
C ARG A 40 -12.40 6.44 -3.25
N ASP A 41 -11.17 6.89 -3.51
CA ASP A 41 -10.29 7.48 -2.51
C ASP A 41 -10.73 8.90 -2.14
N TRP A 42 -10.25 9.39 -0.99
CA TRP A 42 -10.43 10.79 -0.58
C TRP A 42 -9.72 11.72 -1.56
N THR A 43 -10.33 12.87 -1.85
CA THR A 43 -9.68 13.94 -2.62
C THR A 43 -8.65 14.66 -1.75
N GLU A 44 -7.72 15.39 -2.38
CA GLU A 44 -6.75 16.19 -1.63
C GLU A 44 -7.42 17.21 -0.69
N ASP A 45 -8.47 17.90 -1.13
CA ASP A 45 -9.23 18.84 -0.30
C ASP A 45 -9.85 18.18 0.93
N GLU A 46 -10.43 16.97 0.75
CA GLU A 46 -10.99 16.19 1.86
C GLU A 46 -9.89 15.77 2.85
N LEU A 47 -8.73 15.34 2.35
CA LEU A 47 -7.57 14.98 3.17
C LEU A 47 -7.03 16.20 3.94
N ARG A 48 -6.97 17.38 3.32
CA ARG A 48 -6.57 18.62 4.00
C ARG A 48 -7.56 18.98 5.11
N GLY A 49 -8.86 18.85 4.86
CA GLY A 49 -9.89 19.09 5.88
C GLY A 49 -9.80 18.16 7.10
N PHE A 50 -9.11 17.02 7.01
CA PHE A 50 -8.88 16.16 8.17
C PHE A 50 -7.79 16.70 9.11
N LEU A 51 -6.92 17.61 8.66
CA LEU A 51 -5.92 18.26 9.53
C LEU A 51 -6.57 19.18 10.56
N ASP A 52 -7.69 19.81 10.22
CA ASP A 52 -8.45 20.69 11.10
C ASP A 52 -9.15 19.93 12.25
N LEU A 53 -9.13 18.60 12.21
CA LEU A 53 -9.69 17.74 13.25
C LEU A 53 -8.67 17.44 14.37
N ALA A 54 -7.61 18.24 14.48
CA ALA A 54 -6.40 18.06 15.31
C ALA A 54 -6.63 17.71 16.79
N ASP A 55 -7.79 18.06 17.35
CA ASP A 55 -8.18 17.70 18.73
C ASP A 55 -8.50 16.19 18.89
N ARG A 56 -8.51 15.43 17.79
CA ARG A 56 -8.87 14.01 17.75
C ARG A 56 -7.68 13.16 17.34
N ARG A 57 -7.65 11.94 17.86
CA ARG A 57 -6.73 10.90 17.38
C ARG A 57 -7.32 10.31 16.11
N ILE A 58 -6.74 10.63 14.97
CA ILE A 58 -7.29 10.24 13.67
C ILE A 58 -6.36 9.27 12.98
N TYR A 59 -6.95 8.23 12.42
CA TYR A 59 -6.30 7.37 11.45
C TYR A 59 -6.90 7.67 10.09
N VAL A 60 -6.08 8.10 9.14
CA VAL A 60 -6.47 8.41 7.77
C VAL A 60 -5.85 7.35 6.85
N HIS A 61 -6.67 6.75 6.00
CA HIS A 61 -6.28 5.78 5.00
C HIS A 61 -6.67 6.27 3.61
N ASN A 62 -5.73 6.22 2.68
CA ASN A 62 -5.93 6.50 1.25
C ASN A 62 -4.84 5.79 0.43
N HIS A 63 -5.07 5.43 -0.84
CA HIS A 63 -3.96 4.93 -1.67
C HIS A 63 -2.98 6.05 -1.99
N SER A 64 -1.72 5.69 -2.23
CA SER A 64 -0.62 6.62 -2.50
C SER A 64 -0.91 7.59 -3.66
N GLY A 65 -1.69 7.16 -4.66
CA GLY A 65 -2.07 7.99 -5.80
C GLY A 65 -2.91 9.23 -5.44
N GLY A 66 -3.58 9.24 -4.29
CA GLY A 66 -4.33 10.40 -3.79
C GLY A 66 -3.52 11.34 -2.89
N TRP A 67 -2.21 11.12 -2.76
CA TRP A 67 -1.31 11.96 -1.95
C TRP A 67 -0.32 12.73 -2.82
N THR A 68 -0.06 13.97 -2.42
CA THR A 68 1.02 14.81 -2.95
C THR A 68 2.12 14.99 -1.89
N GLU A 69 3.31 15.37 -2.33
CA GLU A 69 4.42 15.67 -1.41
C GLU A 69 4.01 16.74 -0.39
N ASP A 70 3.38 17.83 -0.86
CA ASP A 70 2.91 18.93 -0.03
C ASP A 70 1.89 18.47 1.03
N LEU A 71 1.01 17.54 0.66
CA LEU A 71 0.03 16.98 1.59
C LEU A 71 0.71 16.11 2.66
N VAL A 72 1.64 15.24 2.27
CA VAL A 72 2.41 14.42 3.22
C VAL A 72 3.19 15.30 4.20
N ARG A 73 3.84 16.35 3.70
CA ARG A 73 4.52 17.35 4.54
C ARG A 73 3.55 18.04 5.49
N SER A 74 2.39 18.48 5.01
CA SER A 74 1.35 19.12 5.85
C SER A 74 0.90 18.22 7.01
N TYR A 75 0.72 16.92 6.74
CA TYR A 75 0.40 15.92 7.77
C TYR A 75 1.52 15.79 8.80
N ARG A 76 2.78 15.69 8.36
CA ARG A 76 3.93 15.59 9.26
C ARG A 76 4.12 16.84 10.11
N ASP A 77 4.00 18.02 9.53
CA ASP A 77 4.09 19.30 10.25
C ASP A 77 2.98 19.46 11.29
N SER A 78 1.84 18.79 11.06
CA SER A 78 0.72 18.70 12.01
C SER A 78 0.88 17.56 13.03
N GLY A 79 2.03 16.88 13.05
CA GLY A 79 2.37 15.84 14.02
C GLY A 79 1.80 14.44 13.70
N TYR A 80 1.30 14.21 12.48
CA TYR A 80 0.90 12.86 12.08
C TYR A 80 2.12 11.98 11.83
N TYR A 81 1.99 10.70 12.19
CA TYR A 81 2.91 9.66 11.78
C TYR A 81 2.45 9.09 10.43
N THR A 82 3.26 9.29 9.40
CA THR A 82 2.97 8.89 8.02
C THR A 82 3.64 7.56 7.68
N PHE A 83 2.90 6.63 7.08
CA PHE A 83 3.47 5.34 6.72
C PHE A 83 2.86 4.73 5.47
N SER A 84 3.63 3.88 4.78
CA SER A 84 3.18 3.11 3.63
C SER A 84 3.83 1.73 3.56
N TRP A 85 3.26 0.86 2.74
CA TRP A 85 3.76 -0.48 2.45
C TRP A 85 3.94 -0.62 0.96
N VAL A 86 5.15 -1.01 0.55
CA VAL A 86 5.44 -1.29 -0.86
C VAL A 86 5.38 -2.79 -1.13
N ARG A 87 5.23 -3.12 -2.40
CA ARG A 87 5.26 -4.47 -2.93
C ARG A 87 6.22 -4.49 -4.11
N ASP A 88 6.78 -5.66 -4.39
CA ASP A 88 7.54 -5.88 -5.61
C ASP A 88 6.75 -5.34 -6.83
N PRO A 89 7.38 -4.56 -7.72
CA PRO A 89 6.71 -3.99 -8.89
C PRO A 89 6.03 -5.02 -9.80
N GLY A 90 6.67 -6.15 -10.09
CA GLY A 90 6.09 -7.19 -10.94
C GLY A 90 4.87 -7.82 -10.28
N ASP A 91 4.98 -8.04 -8.98
CA ASP A 91 3.94 -8.61 -8.14
C ASP A 91 2.72 -7.66 -8.00
N THR A 92 2.98 -6.35 -8.07
CA THR A 92 1.98 -5.28 -8.15
C THR A 92 1.29 -5.26 -9.51
N LEU A 93 2.05 -5.33 -10.61
CA LEU A 93 1.52 -5.38 -11.98
C LEU A 93 0.64 -6.61 -12.21
N CYS A 94 1.09 -7.81 -11.81
CA CYS A 94 0.26 -9.01 -11.87
C CYS A 94 -1.03 -8.84 -11.06
N SER A 95 -0.95 -8.20 -9.89
CA SER A 95 -2.13 -7.92 -9.08
C SER A 95 -3.10 -6.97 -9.75
N PHE A 96 -2.59 -5.95 -10.44
CA PHE A 96 -3.41 -4.97 -11.14
C PHE A 96 -4.08 -5.59 -12.37
N TYR A 97 -3.34 -6.39 -13.14
CA TYR A 97 -3.87 -7.16 -14.27
C TYR A 97 -5.03 -8.07 -13.83
N HIS A 98 -4.84 -8.87 -12.77
CA HIS A 98 -5.88 -9.77 -12.27
C HIS A 98 -7.07 -9.02 -11.65
N TRP A 99 -6.84 -7.88 -10.99
CA TRP A 99 -7.94 -7.03 -10.53
C TRP A 99 -8.78 -6.53 -11.70
N ARG A 100 -8.15 -6.09 -12.80
CA ARG A 100 -8.85 -5.68 -14.03
C ARG A 100 -9.69 -6.81 -14.61
N ILE A 101 -9.18 -8.05 -14.61
CA ILE A 101 -9.96 -9.24 -15.01
C ILE A 101 -11.20 -9.42 -14.13
N GLU A 102 -11.06 -9.24 -12.81
CA GLU A 102 -12.17 -9.37 -11.87
C GLU A 102 -13.24 -8.27 -12.05
N GLN A 103 -12.85 -7.06 -12.49
CA GLN A 103 -13.78 -5.95 -12.72
C GLN A 103 -14.42 -5.99 -14.12
N ASP A 104 -13.61 -6.17 -15.16
CA ASP A 104 -13.98 -5.93 -16.55
C ASP A 104 -14.04 -7.21 -17.40
N GLY A 105 -13.59 -8.34 -16.85
CA GLY A 105 -13.37 -9.58 -17.59
C GLY A 105 -11.97 -9.66 -18.24
N PRO A 106 -11.63 -10.80 -18.85
CA PRO A 106 -10.30 -11.01 -19.44
C PRO A 106 -10.02 -10.00 -20.56
N PRO A 107 -8.92 -9.21 -20.48
CA PRO A 107 -8.57 -8.30 -21.55
C PRO A 107 -8.07 -9.07 -22.78
N ALA A 108 -8.05 -8.39 -23.93
CA ALA A 108 -7.51 -8.97 -25.17
C ALA A 108 -5.98 -9.10 -25.15
N GLU A 109 -5.31 -8.24 -24.37
CA GLU A 109 -3.86 -8.29 -24.17
C GLU A 109 -3.47 -9.42 -23.21
N SER A 110 -2.28 -9.98 -23.41
CA SER A 110 -1.70 -10.93 -22.45
C SER A 110 -1.12 -10.23 -21.23
N LEU A 111 -0.90 -10.97 -20.14
CA LEU A 111 -0.17 -10.46 -18.97
C LEU A 111 1.21 -9.91 -19.37
N ASP A 112 1.93 -10.62 -20.24
CA ASP A 112 3.22 -10.17 -20.77
C ASP A 112 3.13 -8.80 -21.48
N ALA A 113 2.16 -8.63 -22.39
CA ALA A 113 1.96 -7.36 -23.10
C ALA A 113 1.60 -6.24 -22.12
N PHE A 114 0.71 -6.54 -21.16
CA PHE A 114 0.33 -5.61 -20.11
C PHE A 114 1.53 -5.16 -19.27
N VAL A 115 2.39 -6.08 -18.83
CA VAL A 115 3.60 -5.74 -18.06
C VAL A 115 4.51 -4.80 -18.85
N ARG A 116 4.76 -5.11 -20.14
CA ARG A 116 5.62 -4.28 -20.99
C ARG A 116 5.07 -2.87 -21.18
N GLU A 117 3.77 -2.75 -21.46
CA GLU A 117 3.11 -1.46 -21.59
C GLU A 117 3.17 -0.66 -20.28
N GLN A 118 2.86 -1.31 -19.16
CA GLN A 118 2.73 -0.62 -17.88
C GLN A 118 4.07 -0.14 -17.33
N VAL A 119 5.17 -0.87 -17.57
CA VAL A 119 6.53 -0.45 -17.17
C VAL A 119 6.87 0.94 -17.73
N ASP A 120 6.47 1.22 -18.97
CA ASP A 120 6.73 2.50 -19.64
C ASP A 120 5.66 3.57 -19.35
N ALA A 121 4.40 3.16 -19.17
CA ALA A 121 3.28 4.08 -18.98
C ALA A 121 3.32 4.79 -17.61
N GLY A 122 3.79 4.10 -16.57
CA GLY A 122 3.73 4.55 -15.18
C GLY A 122 2.30 4.67 -14.64
N ARG A 123 2.17 4.68 -13.30
CA ARG A 123 0.95 4.79 -12.44
C ARG A 123 -0.25 3.87 -12.78
N PRO A 124 -1.06 3.42 -11.79
CA PRO A 124 -1.08 3.77 -10.37
C PRO A 124 -0.22 2.85 -9.47
N TRP A 125 0.61 1.98 -10.06
CA TRP A 125 1.40 0.97 -9.35
C TRP A 125 2.74 1.48 -8.81
N GLU A 126 3.06 2.75 -9.05
CA GLU A 126 4.35 3.35 -8.71
C GLU A 126 4.49 3.70 -7.23
N VAL A 127 5.71 3.54 -6.72
CA VAL A 127 6.15 4.20 -5.50
C VAL A 127 6.28 5.70 -5.79
N PRO A 128 5.59 6.57 -5.03
CA PRO A 128 5.64 8.01 -5.27
C PRO A 128 7.05 8.56 -5.07
N SER A 129 7.45 9.56 -5.85
CA SER A 129 8.78 10.20 -5.74
C SER A 129 9.08 10.79 -4.36
N TRP A 130 8.03 11.16 -3.60
CA TRP A 130 8.11 11.71 -2.26
C TRP A 130 8.16 10.65 -1.15
N TRP A 131 8.36 9.38 -1.47
CA TRP A 131 8.33 8.28 -0.50
C TRP A 131 9.30 8.48 0.69
N GLU A 132 10.41 9.18 0.49
CA GLU A 132 11.38 9.52 1.54
C GLU A 132 10.83 10.47 2.60
N HIS A 133 9.71 11.15 2.31
CA HIS A 133 9.01 11.99 3.26
C HIS A 133 8.04 11.21 4.15
N LEU A 134 7.98 9.88 4.06
CA LEU A 134 7.23 9.07 5.01
C LEU A 134 8.05 8.77 6.27
N ASP A 135 7.39 8.68 7.43
CA ASP A 135 8.06 8.25 8.67
C ASP A 135 8.36 6.75 8.67
N PHE A 136 7.59 5.96 7.91
CA PHE A 136 7.84 4.54 7.71
C PHE A 136 7.44 4.09 6.30
N ILE A 137 8.33 3.37 5.64
CA ILE A 137 8.03 2.65 4.40
C ILE A 137 8.83 1.36 4.34
N ALA A 138 8.17 0.26 4.03
CA ALA A 138 8.83 -1.04 3.92
C ALA A 138 8.07 -1.98 2.99
N PRO A 139 8.73 -3.00 2.43
CA PRO A 139 8.04 -4.12 1.81
C PRO A 139 7.20 -4.83 2.87
N PHE A 140 5.97 -5.19 2.53
CA PHE A 140 5.12 -5.88 3.49
C PHE A 140 5.63 -7.29 3.77
N SER A 141 6.01 -7.53 5.03
CA SER A 141 6.27 -8.85 5.59
C SER A 141 5.74 -8.91 7.01
N GLN A 142 5.59 -10.12 7.56
CA GLN A 142 5.17 -10.28 8.95
C GLN A 142 6.15 -9.57 9.92
N VAL A 143 7.45 -9.71 9.67
CA VAL A 143 8.52 -9.13 10.49
C VAL A 143 8.51 -7.60 10.41
N ALA A 144 8.41 -7.04 9.20
CA ALA A 144 8.33 -5.59 9.01
C ALA A 144 7.07 -5.02 9.68
N PHE A 145 5.93 -5.73 9.57
CA PHE A 145 4.69 -5.35 10.22
C PHE A 145 4.77 -5.38 11.74
N GLU A 146 5.38 -6.42 12.31
CA GLU A 146 5.67 -6.52 13.75
C GLU A 146 6.56 -5.37 14.25
N THR A 147 7.61 -5.07 13.48
CA THR A 147 8.54 -3.97 13.79
C THR A 147 7.82 -2.63 13.76
N PHE A 148 7.00 -2.37 12.74
CA PHE A 148 6.17 -1.18 12.64
C PHE A 148 5.21 -1.02 13.82
N LEU A 149 4.52 -2.10 14.21
CA LEU A 149 3.60 -2.07 15.35
C LEU A 149 4.33 -1.77 16.67
N ALA A 150 5.52 -2.33 16.83
CA ALA A 150 6.35 -2.09 18.01
C ALA A 150 6.85 -0.63 18.05
N SER A 151 7.32 -0.08 16.92
CA SER A 151 7.88 1.27 16.87
C SER A 151 6.81 2.37 16.91
N ALA A 152 5.77 2.26 16.08
CA ALA A 152 4.76 3.32 15.93
C ALA A 152 3.70 3.31 17.03
N PHE A 153 3.37 2.13 17.57
CA PHE A 153 2.28 1.97 18.54
C PHE A 153 2.73 1.40 19.90
N GLY A 154 3.96 0.89 20.02
CA GLY A 154 4.43 0.24 21.24
C GLY A 154 3.72 -1.10 21.50
N VAL A 155 3.24 -1.78 20.46
CA VAL A 155 2.43 -3.01 20.60
C VAL A 155 3.08 -4.18 19.86
N ARG A 156 2.91 -5.40 20.40
CA ARG A 156 3.32 -6.62 19.72
C ARG A 156 2.20 -7.09 18.79
N ALA A 157 2.56 -7.57 17.60
CA ALA A 157 1.58 -8.17 16.72
C ALA A 157 0.97 -9.42 17.35
N ARG A 158 -0.30 -9.66 17.03
CA ARG A 158 -1.02 -10.89 17.30
C ARG A 158 -1.30 -11.56 15.97
N ALA A 159 -1.45 -12.88 15.99
CA ALA A 159 -1.90 -13.58 14.80
C ALA A 159 -3.30 -13.08 14.41
N VAL A 160 -3.43 -12.58 13.19
CA VAL A 160 -4.72 -12.29 12.55
C VAL A 160 -4.83 -13.17 11.32
N GLU A 161 -5.99 -13.78 11.16
CA GLU A 161 -6.28 -14.69 10.06
C GLU A 161 -6.04 -14.00 8.71
N ARG A 162 -5.17 -14.60 7.89
CA ARG A 162 -4.91 -14.12 6.54
C ARG A 162 -6.04 -14.57 5.63
N VAL A 163 -6.90 -13.64 5.24
CA VAL A 163 -7.95 -13.92 4.25
C VAL A 163 -7.34 -13.78 2.86
N ASN A 164 -6.73 -14.84 2.33
CA ASN A 164 -6.19 -14.85 0.98
C ASN A 164 -7.26 -15.38 0.01
N LYS A 165 -7.90 -14.49 -0.75
CA LYS A 165 -8.98 -14.84 -1.70
C LYS A 165 -8.64 -14.57 -3.17
N SER A 166 -7.45 -14.05 -3.48
CA SER A 166 -7.09 -13.70 -4.86
C SER A 166 -6.56 -14.92 -5.61
N THR A 167 -6.96 -15.06 -6.86
CA THR A 167 -6.48 -16.08 -7.81
C THR A 167 -5.07 -15.79 -8.33
N ASN A 168 -4.57 -14.56 -8.15
CA ASN A 168 -3.21 -14.14 -8.50
C ASN A 168 -2.16 -15.01 -7.78
N LYS A 169 -1.33 -15.70 -8.57
CA LYS A 169 -0.27 -16.62 -8.12
C LYS A 169 1.06 -15.92 -7.79
N GLY A 170 1.19 -14.65 -8.16
CA GLY A 170 2.38 -13.85 -7.94
C GLY A 170 3.35 -13.86 -9.13
N TYR A 171 4.21 -12.85 -9.19
CA TYR A 171 5.09 -12.60 -10.33
C TYR A 171 6.02 -13.78 -10.67
N ASP A 172 6.66 -14.37 -9.65
CA ASP A 172 7.59 -15.49 -9.83
C ASP A 172 6.94 -16.67 -10.57
N HIS A 173 5.68 -16.99 -10.21
CA HIS A 173 4.92 -18.04 -10.90
C HIS A 173 4.73 -17.74 -12.38
N TYR A 174 4.31 -16.51 -12.72
CA TYR A 174 4.05 -16.14 -14.11
C TYR A 174 5.32 -16.06 -14.95
N ARG A 175 6.46 -15.76 -14.32
CA ARG A 175 7.77 -15.89 -14.97
C ARG A 175 8.13 -17.36 -15.21
N GLU A 176 7.95 -18.22 -14.21
CA GLU A 176 8.23 -19.66 -14.33
C GLU A 176 7.35 -20.36 -15.39
N THR A 177 6.10 -19.93 -15.56
CA THR A 177 5.18 -20.48 -16.57
C THR A 177 5.32 -19.84 -17.96
N GLY A 178 6.13 -18.79 -18.09
CA GLY A 178 6.32 -18.05 -19.36
C GLY A 178 5.16 -17.11 -19.71
N GLU A 179 4.22 -16.86 -18.79
CA GLU A 179 3.17 -15.82 -18.94
C GLU A 179 3.73 -14.40 -18.84
N VAL A 180 4.93 -14.25 -18.26
CA VAL A 180 5.79 -13.07 -18.34
C VAL A 180 7.11 -13.51 -18.98
N SER A 181 7.46 -12.93 -20.11
CA SER A 181 8.69 -13.24 -20.85
C SER A 181 9.94 -12.67 -20.17
N ASP A 182 11.11 -13.20 -20.54
CA ASP A 182 12.40 -12.65 -20.11
C ASP A 182 12.61 -11.20 -20.60
N GLU A 183 12.00 -10.82 -21.73
CA GLU A 183 12.04 -9.44 -22.23
C GLU A 183 11.26 -8.50 -21.29
N ALA A 184 10.02 -8.85 -20.96
CA ALA A 184 9.20 -8.09 -20.01
C ALA A 184 9.86 -8.01 -18.63
N HIS A 185 10.46 -9.11 -18.18
CA HIS A 185 11.26 -9.14 -16.95
C HIS A 185 12.44 -8.18 -17.03
N GLY A 186 13.22 -8.20 -18.10
CA GLY A 186 14.36 -7.30 -18.30
C GLY A 186 13.97 -5.82 -18.25
N LEU A 187 12.85 -5.44 -18.87
CA LEU A 187 12.31 -4.08 -18.81
C LEU A 187 11.93 -3.67 -17.38
N LEU A 188 11.20 -4.53 -16.66
CA LEU A 188 10.83 -4.29 -15.28
C LEU A 188 12.05 -4.14 -14.36
N GLU A 189 13.04 -5.02 -14.52
CA GLU A 189 14.28 -5.03 -13.74
C GLU A 189 15.13 -3.77 -13.92
N ALA A 190 15.08 -3.18 -15.12
CA ALA A 190 15.75 -1.94 -15.47
C ALA A 190 14.94 -0.67 -15.09
N SER A 191 13.68 -0.83 -14.69
CA SER A 191 12.79 0.30 -14.39
C SER A 191 13.23 1.09 -13.15
N GLU A 192 12.90 2.39 -13.13
CA GLU A 192 13.10 3.22 -11.95
C GLU A 192 12.36 2.69 -10.72
N GLN A 193 11.15 2.16 -10.91
CA GLN A 193 10.33 1.63 -9.82
C GLN A 193 10.97 0.41 -9.15
N MET A 194 11.60 -0.46 -9.92
CA MET A 194 12.37 -1.58 -9.35
C MET A 194 13.61 -1.09 -8.59
N ARG A 195 14.30 -0.07 -9.11
CA ARG A 195 15.41 0.58 -8.39
C ARG A 195 14.94 1.17 -7.05
N VAL A 196 13.86 1.93 -7.04
CA VAL A 196 13.28 2.54 -5.82
C VAL A 196 12.82 1.45 -4.84
N PHE A 197 12.15 0.40 -5.30
CA PHE A 197 11.74 -0.71 -4.46
C PHE A 197 12.93 -1.36 -3.74
N ARG A 198 14.02 -1.64 -4.45
CA ARG A 198 15.26 -2.21 -3.87
C ARG A 198 15.91 -1.29 -2.86
N GLU A 199 15.87 0.01 -3.11
CA GLU A 199 16.37 1.01 -2.18
C GLU A 199 15.57 0.97 -0.86
N ILE A 200 14.25 0.89 -0.94
CA ILE A 200 13.37 0.74 0.23
C ILE A 200 13.66 -0.58 0.96
N CYS A 201 13.81 -1.70 0.24
CA CYS A 201 14.18 -2.98 0.83
C CYS A 201 15.48 -2.90 1.63
N THR A 202 16.48 -2.18 1.10
CA THR A 202 17.79 -2.03 1.74
C THR A 202 17.71 -1.18 3.02
N ARG A 203 16.84 -0.16 3.06
CA ARG A 203 16.64 0.68 4.25
C ARG A 203 15.85 -0.01 5.36
N ALA A 204 15.04 -1.01 5.00
CA ALA A 204 14.15 -1.71 5.92
C ALA A 204 14.77 -2.97 6.58
N GLY A 205 15.90 -3.46 6.05
CA GLY A 205 16.64 -4.62 6.59
C GLY A 205 17.75 -4.22 7.54
#